data_AF-A0A821UYZ3-F1
#
_entry.id   AF-A0A821UYZ3-F1
#
_cell.length_a   1.000
_cell.length_b   1.000
_cell.length_c   1.000
_cell.angle_alpha   90.00
_cell.angle_beta   90.00
_cell.angle_gamma   90.00
#
_symmetry.space_group_name_H-M   'P 1'
#
loop_
_entity.id
_entity.type
_entity.pdbx_description
1 polymer ?
#
loop_
_entity_poly.entity_id
_entity_poly.type
_entity_poly.pdbx_seq_one_letter_code
_entity_poly.pdbx_strand_id
1 'polypeptide(L)'
;MFLSNLHSLVLNLAEYVQNLNDIFSNIFRLPKLKYGKITYRIRIDQDLSSGYFSRFHCIPIETLIFNGPFSNDSLNNLLYHFPKLHHLSINYLAASRDENSETHATS
;
A
#
# COMPACT_ATOMS: atom_id res chain seq x y z
N MET A 1 -4.16 -21.86 -5.20
CA MET A 1 -3.44 -20.59 -4.98
C MET A 1 -2.09 -20.91 -4.37
N PHE A 2 -0.98 -20.57 -5.02
CA PHE A 2 0.38 -21.04 -4.69
C PHE A 2 0.94 -20.62 -3.32
N LEU A 3 0.21 -19.80 -2.55
CA LEU A 3 0.65 -19.24 -1.26
C LEU A 3 -0.40 -19.39 -0.15
N SER A 4 -1.22 -20.44 -0.18
CA SER A 4 -2.33 -20.65 0.77
C SER A 4 -1.91 -20.77 2.24
N ASN A 5 -0.63 -21.05 2.51
CA ASN A 5 -0.05 -21.16 3.86
C ASN A 5 0.85 -19.98 4.24
N LEU A 6 0.90 -18.92 3.44
CA LEU A 6 1.72 -17.75 3.76
C LEU A 6 1.08 -16.96 4.91
N HIS A 7 1.80 -16.89 6.03
CA HIS A 7 1.35 -16.18 7.24
C HIS A 7 1.90 -14.75 7.37
N SER A 8 3.06 -14.49 6.75
CA SER A 8 3.75 -13.22 6.80
C SER A 8 4.27 -12.86 5.41
N LEU A 9 4.09 -11.61 5.00
CA LEU A 9 4.61 -11.07 3.76
C LEU A 9 5.33 -9.75 4.03
N VAL A 10 6.56 -9.65 3.53
CA VAL A 10 7.29 -8.39 3.43
C VAL A 10 7.56 -8.13 1.95
N LEU A 11 7.06 -7.01 1.46
CA LEU A 11 7.21 -6.57 0.09
C LEU A 11 7.95 -5.23 0.07
N ASN A 12 9.04 -5.15 -0.69
CA ASN A 12 9.77 -3.90 -0.90
C ASN A 12 9.80 -3.59 -2.39
N LEU A 13 8.89 -2.72 -2.82
CA LEU A 13 8.74 -2.26 -4.19
C LEU A 13 9.59 -1.01 -4.36
N ALA A 14 10.87 -1.22 -4.70
CA ALA A 14 11.86 -0.15 -4.83
C ALA A 14 11.62 0.72 -6.08
N GLU A 15 11.05 0.14 -7.13
CA GLU A 15 10.73 0.84 -8.38
C GLU A 15 9.31 1.42 -8.35
N TYR A 16 9.07 2.44 -9.18
CA TYR A 16 7.74 3.04 -9.35
C TYR A 16 6.76 2.00 -9.88
N VAL A 17 5.79 1.61 -9.04
CA VAL A 17 4.80 0.60 -9.41
C VAL A 17 3.58 1.29 -10.03
N GLN A 18 3.32 0.97 -11.30
CA GLN A 18 2.18 1.53 -12.03
C GLN A 18 0.81 0.96 -11.62
N ASN A 19 0.79 -0.20 -10.95
CA ASN A 19 -0.44 -0.91 -10.65
C ASN A 19 -0.41 -1.59 -9.27
N LEU A 20 -0.35 -0.77 -8.22
CA LEU A 20 -0.37 -1.23 -6.83
C LEU A 20 -1.66 -1.96 -6.46
N ASN A 21 -2.76 -1.60 -7.10
CA ASN A 21 -4.07 -2.23 -6.89
C ASN A 21 -4.04 -3.72 -7.24
N ASP A 22 -3.39 -4.13 -8.32
CA ASP A 22 -3.31 -5.56 -8.65
C ASP A 22 -2.44 -6.34 -7.66
N ILE A 23 -1.35 -5.73 -7.19
CA ILE A 23 -0.47 -6.33 -6.19
C ILE A 23 -1.24 -6.54 -4.88
N PHE A 24 -1.89 -5.48 -4.38
CA PHE A 24 -2.69 -5.56 -3.17
C PHE A 24 -3.84 -6.56 -3.31
N SER A 25 -4.40 -6.72 -4.51
CA SER A 25 -5.55 -7.61 -4.72
C SER A 25 -5.13 -9.05 -4.53
N ASN A 26 -3.93 -9.38 -4.99
CA ASN A 26 -3.36 -10.70 -4.81
C ASN A 26 -2.94 -10.96 -3.36
N ILE A 27 -2.39 -9.94 -2.67
CA ILE A 27 -1.94 -10.05 -1.29
C ILE A 27 -3.12 -10.23 -0.32
N PHE A 28 -4.15 -9.37 -0.41
CA PHE A 28 -5.28 -9.41 0.53
C PHE A 28 -6.24 -10.58 0.31
N ARG A 29 -6.10 -11.30 -0.80
CA ARG A 29 -6.78 -12.58 -1.04
C ARG A 29 -6.09 -13.77 -0.36
N LEU A 30 -4.92 -13.58 0.26
CA LEU A 30 -4.20 -14.68 0.91
C LEU A 30 -4.91 -15.09 2.23
N PRO A 31 -5.41 -16.33 2.32
CA PRO A 31 -6.38 -16.72 3.36
C PRO A 31 -5.78 -16.89 4.77
N LYS A 32 -4.44 -16.93 4.88
CA LYS A 32 -3.73 -17.13 6.16
C LYS A 32 -2.77 -15.98 6.49
N LEU A 33 -2.74 -14.93 5.68
CA LEU A 33 -1.83 -13.81 5.86
C LEU A 33 -2.25 -12.99 7.09
N LYS A 34 -1.45 -13.05 8.14
CA LYS A 34 -1.67 -12.32 9.39
C LYS A 34 -0.82 -11.05 9.48
N TYR A 35 0.37 -11.08 8.89
CA TYR A 35 1.31 -9.97 8.88
C TYR A 35 1.60 -9.50 7.47
N GLY A 36 1.48 -8.19 7.22
CA GLY A 36 1.86 -7.56 5.95
C GLY A 36 2.70 -6.31 6.19
N LYS A 37 3.88 -6.23 5.56
CA LYS A 37 4.65 -5.01 5.44
C LYS A 37 4.89 -4.70 3.97
N ILE A 38 4.47 -3.52 3.53
CA ILE A 38 4.56 -3.11 2.14
C ILE A 38 5.26 -1.75 2.10
N THR A 39 6.43 -1.73 1.47
CA THR A 39 7.13 -0.49 1.13
C THR A 39 6.98 -0.26 -0.37
N TYR A 40 6.52 0.92 -0.77
CA TYR A 40 6.27 1.23 -2.17
C TYR A 40 6.45 2.72 -2.49
N ARG A 41 6.67 2.98 -3.78
CA ARG A 41 6.70 4.32 -4.38
C ARG A 41 5.70 4.37 -5.54
N ILE A 42 4.87 5.40 -5.56
CA ILE A 42 3.95 5.71 -6.67
C ILE A 42 4.34 7.03 -7.33
N ARG A 43 3.94 7.18 -8.59
CA ARG A 43 3.87 8.53 -9.18
C ARG A 43 2.71 9.29 -8.54
N ILE A 44 2.85 10.61 -8.43
CA ILE A 44 1.94 11.51 -7.69
C ILE A 44 0.48 11.43 -8.20
N ASP A 45 0.29 10.98 -9.44
CA ASP A 45 -1.00 10.81 -10.12
C ASP A 45 -1.69 9.46 -9.85
N GLN A 46 -1.07 8.54 -9.11
CA GLN A 46 -1.57 7.18 -8.91
C GLN A 46 -1.81 6.84 -7.44
N ASP A 47 -2.76 7.54 -6.81
CA ASP A 47 -3.15 7.25 -5.43
C ASP A 47 -3.96 5.95 -5.33
N LEU A 48 -3.92 5.33 -4.15
CA LEU A 48 -4.86 4.27 -3.78
C LEU A 48 -6.26 4.87 -3.79
N SER A 49 -7.11 4.37 -4.68
CA SER A 49 -8.48 4.86 -4.75
C SER A 49 -9.23 4.49 -3.48
N SER A 50 -9.99 5.44 -2.94
CA SER A 50 -10.71 5.30 -1.67
C SER A 50 -11.59 4.04 -1.63
N GLY A 51 -12.17 3.63 -2.76
CA GLY A 51 -13.01 2.42 -2.84
C GLY A 51 -12.24 1.08 -2.92
N TYR A 52 -10.92 1.06 -2.91
CA TYR A 52 -10.15 -0.15 -3.23
C TYR A 52 -10.39 -1.30 -2.25
N PHE A 53 -10.44 -1.02 -0.95
CA PHE A 53 -10.59 -2.05 0.07
C PHE A 53 -11.99 -2.68 0.10
N SER A 54 -12.99 -2.05 -0.53
CA SER A 54 -14.38 -2.52 -0.57
C SER A 54 -14.58 -3.89 -1.22
N ARG A 55 -13.59 -4.32 -2.02
CA ARG A 55 -13.62 -5.58 -2.76
C ARG A 55 -13.17 -6.78 -1.92
N PHE A 56 -12.74 -6.56 -0.68
CA PHE A 56 -12.23 -7.61 0.18
C PHE A 56 -13.14 -7.79 1.38
N HIS A 57 -13.54 -9.04 1.60
CA HIS A 57 -14.29 -9.44 2.78
C HIS A 57 -13.42 -10.36 3.64
N CYS A 58 -13.50 -10.17 4.95
CA CYS A 58 -12.88 -11.05 5.95
C CYS A 58 -11.36 -11.23 5.79
N ILE A 59 -10.62 -10.14 5.58
CA ILE A 59 -9.16 -10.19 5.53
C ILE A 59 -8.61 -10.65 6.89
N PRO A 60 -7.78 -11.70 6.95
CA PRO A 60 -7.27 -12.27 8.21
C PRO A 60 -6.07 -11.51 8.81
N ILE A 61 -5.72 -10.36 8.24
CA ILE A 61 -4.53 -9.58 8.63
C ILE A 61 -4.75 -8.97 10.02
N GLU A 62 -3.77 -9.22 10.89
CA GLU A 62 -3.71 -8.74 12.26
C GLU A 62 -2.70 -7.59 12.41
N THR A 63 -1.67 -7.55 11.56
CA THR A 63 -0.64 -6.52 11.54
C THR A 63 -0.38 -6.04 10.12
N LEU A 64 -0.52 -4.73 9.89
CA LEU A 64 -0.31 -4.11 8.58
C LEU A 64 0.59 -2.87 8.70
N ILE A 65 1.63 -2.82 7.87
CA ILE A 65 2.58 -1.72 7.82
C ILE A 65 2.68 -1.23 6.38
N PHE A 66 2.34 0.03 6.14
CA PHE A 66 2.57 0.71 4.87
C PHE A 66 3.70 1.72 5.01
N ASN A 67 4.65 1.67 4.10
CA ASN A 67 5.71 2.66 3.94
C ASN A 67 5.63 3.21 2.52
N GLY A 68 5.00 4.37 2.36
CA GLY A 68 4.76 4.95 1.04
C GLY A 68 3.70 6.06 1.10
N PRO A 69 3.39 6.67 -0.05
CA PRO A 69 2.30 7.63 -0.14
C PRO A 69 0.95 6.96 0.19
N PHE A 70 0.17 7.56 1.08
CA PHE A 70 -1.11 7.02 1.54
C PHE A 70 -2.14 8.15 1.72
N SER A 71 -3.35 7.98 1.17
CA SER A 71 -4.43 8.98 1.30
C SER A 71 -5.31 8.77 2.53
N ASN A 72 -5.76 9.87 3.11
CA ASN A 72 -6.66 9.84 4.27
C ASN A 72 -7.99 9.16 3.93
N ASP A 73 -8.52 9.34 2.71
CA ASP A 73 -9.76 8.70 2.27
C ASP A 73 -9.64 7.16 2.21
N SER A 74 -8.42 6.65 1.98
CA SER A 74 -8.13 5.22 2.02
C SER A 74 -8.09 4.67 3.45
N LEU A 75 -7.83 5.50 4.47
CA LEU A 75 -7.76 5.06 5.87
C LEU A 75 -9.11 4.54 6.37
N ASN A 76 -10.17 5.31 6.17
CA ASN A 76 -11.52 4.95 6.64
C ASN A 76 -11.99 3.63 6.01
N ASN A 77 -11.74 3.47 4.71
CA ASN A 77 -12.06 2.24 3.99
C ASN A 77 -11.21 1.08 4.51
N LEU A 78 -9.92 1.28 4.78
CA LEU A 78 -9.08 0.24 5.36
C LEU A 78 -9.60 -0.25 6.71
N LEU A 79 -9.94 0.67 7.63
CA LEU A 79 -10.40 0.29 8.97
C LEU A 79 -11.72 -0.51 8.93
N TYR A 80 -12.60 -0.21 7.97
CA TYR A 80 -13.85 -0.94 7.80
C TYR A 80 -13.64 -2.39 7.29
N HIS A 81 -12.63 -2.61 6.43
CA HIS A 81 -12.42 -3.90 5.75
C HIS A 81 -11.43 -4.85 6.45
N PHE A 82 -10.75 -4.39 7.49
CA PHE A 82 -9.75 -5.17 8.23
C PHE A 82 -10.16 -5.33 9.71
N PRO A 83 -11.25 -6.06 10.02
CA PRO A 83 -11.81 -6.14 11.37
C PRO A 83 -10.93 -6.88 12.38
N LYS A 84 -9.90 -7.61 11.93
CA LYS A 84 -8.94 -8.32 12.78
C LYS A 84 -7.64 -7.53 13.01
N LEU A 85 -7.55 -6.31 12.50
CA LEU A 85 -6.35 -5.50 12.59
C LEU A 85 -6.13 -5.04 14.03
N HIS A 86 -5.05 -5.50 14.65
CA HIS A 86 -4.64 -5.09 15.99
C HIS A 86 -3.46 -4.11 15.95
N HIS A 87 -2.70 -4.12 14.86
CA HIS A 87 -1.58 -3.21 14.65
C HIS A 87 -1.61 -2.61 13.25
N LEU A 88 -1.66 -1.28 13.16
CA LEU A 88 -1.57 -0.52 11.93
C LEU A 88 -0.45 0.51 12.07
N SER A 89 0.48 0.52 11.10
CA SER A 89 1.49 1.56 10.96
C SER A 89 1.46 2.09 9.54
N ILE A 90 1.32 3.41 9.38
CA ILE A 90 1.35 4.09 8.09
C ILE A 90 2.45 5.13 8.17
N ASN A 91 3.56 4.87 7.50
CA ASN A 91 4.68 5.79 7.37
C ASN A 91 4.56 6.48 6.02
N TYR A 92 4.06 7.71 6.05
CA TYR A 92 3.90 8.52 4.84
C TYR A 92 5.28 8.94 4.33
N LEU A 93 5.74 8.27 3.28
CA LEU A 93 6.96 8.64 2.57
C LEU A 93 6.54 9.48 1.37
N ALA A 94 6.61 10.81 1.50
CA ALA A 94 6.42 11.70 0.37
C ALA A 94 7.41 11.32 -0.73
N ALA A 95 6.94 11.16 -1.97
CA ALA A 95 7.83 11.08 -3.11
C ALA A 95 8.60 12.42 -3.14
N SER A 96 9.90 12.38 -2.84
CA SER A 96 10.75 13.56 -3.04
C SER A 96 10.55 13.98 -4.50
N ARG A 97 10.06 15.22 -4.71
CA ARG A 97 10.32 15.89 -5.98
C ARG A 97 11.83 15.89 -6.09
N ASP A 98 12.37 15.19 -7.08
CA ASP A 98 13.71 15.54 -7.53
C ASP A 98 13.58 16.98 -8.04
N GLU A 99 13.93 17.93 -7.19
CA GLU A 99 14.14 19.34 -7.53
C GLU A 99 15.40 19.44 -8.40
N ASN A 100 15.38 18.81 -9.57
CA ASN A 100 16.32 19.07 -10.64
C ASN A 100 15.55 19.71 -11.79
N SER A 101 15.19 20.96 -11.60
CA SER A 101 14.97 21.92 -12.68
C SER A 101 15.70 23.21 -12.34
N GLU A 102 17.02 23.08 -12.09
CA GLU A 102 17.96 24.13 -12.44
C GLU A 102 17.93 24.29 -13.97
N THR A 103 17.02 25.12 -14.46
CA THR A 103 17.28 25.86 -15.70
C THR A 103 17.34 27.32 -15.32
N HIS A 104 18.57 27.74 -15.01
CA HIS A 104 19.00 29.11 -15.22
C HIS A 104 18.58 29.55 -16.63
N ALA A 105 17.53 30.35 -16.71
CA ALA A 105 17.29 31.22 -17.85
C ALA A 105 17.58 32.66 -17.42
N THR A 106 18.87 32.94 -17.24
CA THR A 106 19.43 34.28 -17.44
C THR A 106 19.74 34.42 -18.93
N SER A 107 19.01 35.29 -19.63
CA SER A 107 19.49 36.24 -20.65
C SER A 107 18.29 37.03 -21.19
#